data_AF-A0A5C6EGM9-F1
#
_entry.id   AF-A0A5C6EGM9-F1
#
_cell.length_a   1.000
_cell.length_b   1.000
_cell.length_c   1.000
_cell.angle_alpha   90.00
_cell.angle_beta   90.00
_cell.angle_gamma   90.00
#
_symmetry.space_group_name_H-M   'P 1'
#
loop_
_entity.id
_entity.type
_entity.pdbx_description
1 polymer ?
#
loop_
_entity_poly.entity_id
_entity_poly.type
_entity_poly.pdbx_seq_one_letter_code
_entity_poly.pdbx_strand_id
1 'polypeptide(L)'
;MPCLPTIQITKLPVSEHGIPLTPSPITNEMLDSLYQANENEWTGCHWQTEFGPRHLNLSRVRSHQARWMAEATSGEESNDWEEATRFLTQVETDSQTARCAAKRAVAMAKSGEFCTAMAEAQIAVDLEKQYPKTSHWKKLLDAIAAMKSNKF
;
A
#
# COMPACT_ATOMS: atom_id res chain seq x y z
N MET A 1 24.43 26.81 12.99
CA MET A 1 23.29 25.87 13.03
C MET A 1 22.16 26.52 13.81
N PRO A 2 21.11 27.06 13.15
CA PRO A 2 20.03 27.72 13.86
C PRO A 2 18.87 26.75 14.17
N CYS A 3 18.54 26.70 15.45
CA CYS A 3 17.23 26.62 16.09
C CYS A 3 16.09 25.84 15.41
N LEU A 4 15.71 24.72 16.04
CA LEU A 4 14.37 24.14 15.96
C LEU A 4 13.34 25.11 16.58
N PRO A 5 12.15 25.30 15.99
CA PRO A 5 11.11 26.13 16.59
C PRO A 5 10.37 25.37 17.71
N THR A 6 10.15 26.09 18.81
CA THR A 6 9.25 25.74 19.91
C THR A 6 7.83 25.50 19.38
N ILE A 7 7.36 24.26 19.42
CA ILE A 7 5.94 23.94 19.16
C ILE A 7 5.16 24.25 20.43
N GLN A 8 4.30 25.27 20.34
CA GLN A 8 3.30 25.60 21.35
C GLN A 8 2.29 24.45 21.45
N ILE A 9 2.18 23.84 22.63
CA ILE A 9 1.16 22.83 22.93
C ILE A 9 -0.18 23.55 23.03
N THR A 10 -0.98 23.50 21.96
CA THR A 10 -2.35 23.96 21.97
C THR A 10 -3.17 23.11 22.95
N LYS A 11 -3.73 23.80 23.93
CA LYS A 11 -4.64 23.30 24.96
C LYS A 11 -5.80 22.53 24.31
N LEU A 12 -5.87 21.22 24.55
CA LEU A 12 -6.98 20.38 24.09
C LEU A 12 -8.28 20.76 24.84
N PRO A 13 -9.45 20.74 24.17
CA PRO A 13 -10.73 20.98 24.83
C PRO A 13 -11.07 19.82 25.78
N VAL A 14 -11.50 20.16 26.98
CA VAL A 14 -11.96 19.23 28.03
C VAL A 14 -13.43 18.91 27.77
N SER A 15 -13.78 17.63 27.68
CA SER A 15 -15.17 17.15 27.66
C SER A 15 -15.69 16.98 29.10
N GLU A 16 -16.93 17.35 29.35
CA GLU A 16 -17.58 17.43 30.68
C GLU A 16 -17.76 16.09 31.42
N HIS A 17 -17.22 14.97 30.90
CA HIS A 17 -17.41 13.64 31.50
C HIS A 17 -16.13 12.95 31.98
N GLY A 18 -15.00 13.66 32.08
CA GLY A 18 -13.86 13.22 32.91
C GLY A 18 -13.21 11.88 32.52
N ILE A 19 -13.53 11.30 31.37
CA ILE A 19 -12.78 10.19 30.80
C ILE A 19 -11.64 10.78 29.99
N PRO A 20 -10.37 10.55 30.35
CA PRO A 20 -9.26 10.85 29.47
C PRO A 20 -9.48 10.02 28.20
N LEU A 21 -9.72 10.68 27.07
CA LEU A 21 -9.55 10.06 25.77
C LEU A 21 -8.05 9.83 25.61
N THR A 22 -7.51 8.79 26.25
CA THR A 22 -6.23 8.25 25.81
C THR A 22 -6.42 7.88 24.33
N PRO A 23 -5.47 8.21 23.45
CA PRO A 23 -5.50 7.65 22.11
C PRO A 23 -5.55 6.13 22.29
N SER A 24 -6.63 5.50 21.83
CA SER A 24 -6.80 4.06 21.95
C SER A 24 -5.51 3.38 21.49
N PRO A 25 -4.90 2.50 22.31
CA PRO A 25 -3.64 1.87 21.94
C PRO A 25 -3.86 1.12 20.63
N ILE A 26 -2.99 1.36 19.65
CA ILE A 26 -3.02 0.60 18.39
C ILE A 26 -2.88 -0.87 18.75
N THR A 27 -3.93 -1.65 18.51
CA THR A 27 -4.02 -3.05 18.89
C THR A 27 -3.61 -3.97 17.74
N ASN A 28 -3.33 -5.23 18.07
CA ASN A 28 -3.11 -6.28 17.07
C ASN A 28 -4.31 -6.44 16.12
N GLU A 29 -5.53 -6.23 16.62
CA GLU A 29 -6.77 -6.26 15.82
C GLU A 29 -6.79 -5.14 14.78
N MET A 30 -6.27 -3.96 15.14
CA MET A 30 -6.17 -2.84 14.21
C MET A 30 -5.18 -3.13 13.08
N LEU A 31 -4.06 -3.83 13.35
CA LEU A 31 -3.14 -4.29 12.31
C LEU A 31 -3.81 -5.29 11.35
N ASP A 32 -4.60 -6.22 11.87
CA ASP A 32 -5.34 -7.17 11.03
C ASP A 32 -6.37 -6.45 10.16
N SER A 33 -7.10 -5.49 10.74
CA SER A 33 -8.07 -4.69 10.00
C SER A 33 -7.41 -3.87 8.89
N LEU A 34 -6.27 -3.23 9.18
CA LEU A 34 -5.49 -2.50 8.18
C LEU A 34 -4.97 -3.42 7.08
N TYR A 35 -4.52 -4.62 7.42
CA TYR A 35 -4.09 -5.60 6.40
C TYR A 35 -5.27 -6.03 5.53
N GLN A 36 -6.38 -6.46 6.13
CA GLN A 36 -7.57 -6.95 5.41
C GLN A 36 -8.19 -5.87 4.51
N ALA A 37 -8.23 -4.62 4.98
CA ALA A 37 -8.75 -3.50 4.21
C ALA A 37 -7.93 -3.20 2.95
N ASN A 38 -6.66 -3.61 2.90
CA ASN A 38 -5.76 -3.30 1.79
C ASN A 38 -5.39 -4.52 0.94
N GLU A 39 -5.60 -5.75 1.43
CA GLU A 39 -5.18 -7.00 0.77
C GLU A 39 -5.74 -7.18 -0.65
N ASN A 40 -6.93 -6.63 -0.94
CA ASN A 40 -7.59 -6.79 -2.23
C ASN A 40 -7.67 -5.49 -3.07
N GLU A 41 -7.31 -4.35 -2.49
CA GLU A 41 -7.43 -3.03 -3.13
C GLU A 41 -6.41 -2.86 -4.25
N TRP A 42 -5.19 -3.39 -4.06
CA TRP A 42 -4.19 -3.43 -5.12
C TRP A 42 -4.09 -4.84 -5.70
N THR A 43 -4.88 -5.09 -6.73
CA THR A 43 -4.82 -6.31 -7.53
C THR A 43 -4.81 -5.91 -9.00
N GLY A 44 -3.64 -5.69 -9.60
CA GLY A 44 -3.53 -5.20 -10.98
C GLY A 44 -3.74 -3.68 -11.13
N CYS A 45 -4.14 -3.24 -12.33
CA CYS A 45 -4.28 -1.83 -12.66
C CYS A 45 -5.69 -1.30 -12.34
N HIS A 46 -5.89 -0.74 -11.15
CA HIS A 46 -7.17 -0.12 -10.74
C HIS A 46 -7.27 1.37 -11.03
N TRP A 47 -6.22 1.96 -11.58
CA TRP A 47 -6.17 3.36 -11.97
C TRP A 47 -6.29 3.51 -13.48
N GLN A 48 -6.68 4.72 -13.91
CA GLN A 48 -6.67 5.09 -15.32
C GLN A 48 -5.22 5.12 -15.81
N THR A 49 -4.92 4.25 -16.78
CA THR A 49 -3.62 4.13 -17.42
C THR A 49 -3.82 4.14 -18.91
N GLU A 50 -3.11 5.03 -19.59
CA GLU A 50 -2.92 4.97 -21.04
C GLU A 50 -1.58 4.31 -21.31
N PHE A 51 -1.58 3.25 -22.12
CA PHE A 51 -0.41 2.44 -22.37
C PHE A 51 -0.09 2.37 -23.86
N GLY A 52 1.19 2.58 -24.19
CA GLY A 52 1.70 2.53 -25.55
C GLY A 52 1.22 3.66 -26.48
N PRO A 53 1.66 3.67 -27.74
CA PRO A 53 1.35 4.71 -28.73
C PRO A 53 -0.13 4.85 -29.05
N ARG A 54 -0.91 3.77 -28.86
CA ARG A 54 -2.36 3.73 -29.07
C ARG A 54 -3.18 4.12 -27.83
N HIS A 55 -2.53 4.53 -26.75
CA HIS A 55 -3.18 4.96 -25.51
C HIS A 55 -4.17 3.91 -24.95
N LEU A 56 -3.78 2.63 -24.96
CA LEU A 56 -4.63 1.54 -24.48
C LEU A 56 -5.05 1.80 -23.03
N ASN A 57 -6.35 1.77 -22.76
CA ASN A 57 -6.85 1.95 -21.41
C ASN A 57 -6.77 0.63 -20.63
N LEU A 58 -5.82 0.55 -19.70
CA LEU A 58 -5.59 -0.65 -18.89
C LEU A 58 -6.39 -0.66 -17.57
N SER A 59 -7.25 0.34 -17.34
CA SER A 59 -8.08 0.40 -16.14
C SER A 59 -8.95 -0.86 -16.02
N ARG A 60 -8.76 -1.59 -14.91
CA ARG A 60 -9.42 -2.87 -14.58
C ARG A 60 -9.09 -4.02 -15.52
N VAL A 61 -8.07 -3.88 -16.37
CA VAL A 61 -7.59 -4.95 -17.24
C VAL A 61 -6.55 -5.77 -16.48
N ARG A 62 -6.65 -7.10 -16.58
CA ARG A 62 -5.70 -8.08 -16.03
C ARG A 62 -4.74 -8.56 -17.11
N SER A 63 -3.58 -9.07 -16.68
CA SER A 63 -2.56 -9.56 -17.62
C SER A 63 -3.09 -10.63 -18.58
N HIS A 64 -3.92 -11.57 -18.10
CA HIS A 64 -4.52 -12.60 -18.95
C HIS A 64 -5.52 -12.04 -19.96
N GLN A 65 -6.25 -10.98 -19.61
CA GLN A 65 -7.20 -10.33 -20.53
C GLN A 65 -6.45 -9.57 -21.63
N ALA A 66 -5.39 -8.85 -21.27
CA ALA A 66 -4.51 -8.20 -22.24
C ALA A 66 -3.87 -9.22 -23.20
N ARG A 67 -3.53 -10.42 -22.70
CA ARG A 67 -3.03 -11.51 -23.55
C ARG A 67 -4.06 -11.97 -24.57
N TRP A 68 -5.31 -12.16 -24.16
CA TRP A 68 -6.39 -12.50 -25.10
C TRP A 68 -6.60 -11.42 -26.15
N MET A 69 -6.46 -10.14 -25.78
CA MET A 69 -6.53 -9.03 -26.75
C MET A 69 -5.36 -9.08 -27.74
N ALA A 70 -4.15 -9.39 -27.29
CA ALA A 70 -2.99 -9.58 -28.16
C ALA A 70 -3.23 -10.71 -29.18
N GLU A 71 -3.76 -11.85 -28.72
CA GLU A 71 -4.09 -13.00 -29.56
C GLU A 71 -5.23 -12.73 -30.56
N ALA A 72 -6.17 -11.85 -30.18
CA ALA A 72 -7.34 -11.50 -31.00
C ALA A 72 -7.10 -10.36 -32.00
N THR A 73 -5.98 -9.64 -31.87
CA THR A 73 -5.61 -8.50 -32.72
C THR A 73 -4.41 -8.84 -33.60
N SER A 74 -4.02 -7.94 -34.50
CA SER A 74 -2.89 -8.18 -35.41
C SER A 74 -2.04 -6.94 -35.61
N GLY A 75 -0.80 -7.13 -36.06
CA GLY A 75 0.14 -6.04 -36.32
C GLY A 75 0.49 -5.26 -35.06
N GLU A 76 0.58 -3.94 -35.19
CA GLU A 76 0.99 -3.05 -34.09
C GLU A 76 0.06 -3.11 -32.88
N GLU A 77 -1.24 -3.31 -33.08
CA GLU A 77 -2.19 -3.41 -31.96
C GLU A 77 -1.92 -4.66 -31.11
N SER A 78 -1.60 -5.78 -31.75
CA SER A 78 -1.20 -7.01 -31.04
C SER A 78 0.08 -6.78 -30.23
N ASN A 79 1.08 -6.10 -30.81
CA ASN A 79 2.32 -5.77 -30.12
C ASN A 79 2.09 -4.87 -28.89
N ASP A 80 1.23 -3.85 -29.02
CA ASP A 80 0.87 -2.96 -27.90
C ASP A 80 0.18 -3.75 -26.77
N TRP A 81 -0.69 -4.70 -27.09
CA TRP A 81 -1.34 -5.59 -26.11
C TRP A 81 -0.38 -6.59 -25.47
N GLU A 82 0.62 -7.09 -26.20
CA GLU A 82 1.68 -7.92 -25.63
C GLU A 82 2.53 -7.16 -24.62
N GLU A 83 2.89 -5.91 -24.93
CA GLU A 83 3.63 -5.05 -24.02
C GLU A 83 2.78 -4.70 -22.78
N ALA A 84 1.49 -4.39 -22.98
CA ALA A 84 0.54 -4.19 -21.88
C ALA A 84 0.41 -5.43 -21.00
N THR A 85 0.45 -6.64 -21.58
CA THR A 85 0.43 -7.90 -20.83
C THR A 85 1.65 -8.00 -19.92
N ARG A 86 2.85 -7.71 -20.43
CA ARG A 86 4.09 -7.73 -19.63
C ARG A 86 4.03 -6.73 -18.47
N PHE A 87 3.59 -5.52 -18.77
CA PHE A 87 3.39 -4.48 -17.75
C PHE A 87 2.39 -4.93 -16.67
N LEU A 88 1.21 -5.42 -17.05
CA LEU A 88 0.21 -5.89 -16.09
C LEU A 88 0.67 -7.09 -15.29
N THR A 89 1.45 -8.02 -15.89
CA THR A 89 2.07 -9.12 -15.15
C THR A 89 3.04 -8.62 -14.09
N GLN A 90 3.82 -7.58 -14.38
CA GLN A 90 4.70 -6.97 -13.37
C GLN A 90 3.89 -6.32 -12.24
N VAL A 91 2.86 -5.54 -12.58
CA VAL A 91 1.97 -4.91 -11.58
C VAL A 91 1.34 -5.95 -10.67
N GLU A 92 0.82 -7.04 -11.24
CA GLU A 92 0.20 -8.13 -10.48
C GLU A 92 1.23 -8.83 -9.58
N THR A 93 2.44 -9.07 -10.08
CA THR A 93 3.54 -9.68 -9.31
C THR A 93 3.97 -8.79 -8.14
N ASP A 94 4.13 -7.49 -8.37
CA ASP A 94 4.50 -6.53 -7.34
C ASP A 94 3.40 -6.41 -6.28
N SER A 95 2.14 -6.40 -6.71
CA SER A 95 1.00 -6.35 -5.79
C SER A 95 0.96 -7.56 -4.86
N GLN A 96 1.22 -8.75 -5.40
CA GLN A 96 1.28 -9.98 -4.61
C GLN A 96 2.49 -9.97 -3.66
N THR A 97 3.64 -9.46 -4.12
CA THR A 97 4.85 -9.36 -3.30
C THR A 97 4.65 -8.38 -2.14
N ALA A 98 4.06 -7.22 -2.40
CA ALA A 98 3.74 -6.22 -1.38
C ALA A 98 2.77 -6.76 -0.34
N ARG A 99 1.72 -7.46 -0.78
CA ARG A 99 0.78 -8.15 0.11
C ARG A 99 1.48 -9.19 1.00
N CYS A 100 2.38 -10.00 0.44
CA CYS A 100 3.16 -10.96 1.22
C CYS A 100 4.06 -10.28 2.26
N ALA A 101 4.71 -9.17 1.90
CA ALA A 101 5.54 -8.38 2.81
C ALA A 101 4.69 -7.76 3.94
N ALA A 102 3.54 -7.17 3.61
CA ALA A 102 2.60 -6.64 4.60
C ALA A 102 2.10 -7.72 5.58
N LYS A 103 1.81 -8.94 5.09
CA LYS A 103 1.43 -10.06 5.95
C LYS A 103 2.54 -10.44 6.94
N ARG A 104 3.80 -10.47 6.48
CA ARG A 104 4.97 -10.72 7.35
C ARG A 104 5.14 -9.59 8.36
N ALA A 105 4.98 -8.34 7.95
CA ALA A 105 5.06 -7.17 8.82
C ALA A 105 4.04 -7.26 9.97
N VAL A 106 2.79 -7.61 9.69
CA VAL A 106 1.76 -7.81 10.73
C VAL A 106 2.17 -8.91 11.70
N ALA A 107 2.63 -10.07 11.20
CA ALA A 107 3.05 -11.18 12.04
C ALA A 107 4.23 -10.79 12.97
N MET A 108 5.24 -10.13 12.43
CA MET A 108 6.40 -9.65 13.20
C MET A 108 6.03 -8.58 14.23
N ALA A 109 5.15 -7.63 13.87
CA ALA A 109 4.68 -6.59 14.79
C ALA A 109 3.93 -7.20 15.98
N LYS A 110 3.09 -8.22 15.75
CA LYS A 110 2.39 -8.96 16.81
C LYS A 110 3.35 -9.71 17.74
N SER A 111 4.47 -10.22 17.21
CA SER A 111 5.55 -10.83 18.01
C SER A 111 6.44 -9.81 18.72
N GLY A 112 6.25 -8.50 18.49
CA GLY A 112 7.05 -7.44 19.09
C GLY A 112 8.34 -7.10 18.35
N GLU A 113 8.58 -7.71 17.19
CA GLU A 113 9.75 -7.47 16.34
C GLU A 113 9.56 -6.21 15.46
N PHE A 114 9.37 -5.05 16.10
CA PHE A 114 8.92 -3.84 15.40
C PHE A 114 9.90 -3.33 14.34
N CYS A 115 11.22 -3.45 14.56
CA CYS A 115 12.20 -3.00 13.56
C CYS A 115 12.10 -3.83 12.27
N THR A 116 12.02 -5.16 12.38
CA THR A 116 11.85 -6.07 11.25
C THR A 116 10.48 -5.88 10.59
N ALA A 117 9.44 -5.71 11.40
CA ALA A 117 8.08 -5.45 10.91
C ALA A 117 8.01 -4.16 10.07
N MET A 118 8.66 -3.09 10.51
CA MET A 118 8.73 -1.84 9.75
C MET A 118 9.49 -2.01 8.43
N ALA A 119 10.59 -2.78 8.43
CA ALA A 119 11.34 -3.06 7.20
C ALA A 119 10.48 -3.82 6.17
N GLU A 120 9.72 -4.83 6.62
CA GLU A 120 8.79 -5.57 5.75
C GLU A 120 7.64 -4.70 5.24
N ALA A 121 7.05 -3.86 6.10
CA ALA A 121 6.02 -2.91 5.69
C ALA A 121 6.57 -1.88 4.69
N GLN A 122 7.83 -1.46 4.83
CA GLN A 122 8.48 -0.54 3.91
C GLN A 122 8.65 -1.17 2.51
N ILE A 123 8.98 -2.46 2.41
CA ILE A 123 9.03 -3.17 1.12
C ILE A 123 7.68 -3.06 0.39
N ALA A 124 6.57 -3.27 1.10
CA ALA A 124 5.23 -3.16 0.53
C ALA A 124 4.93 -1.73 0.03
N VAL A 125 5.34 -0.71 0.79
CA VAL A 125 5.20 0.70 0.41
C VAL A 125 6.06 1.07 -0.79
N ASP A 126 7.30 0.58 -0.85
CA ASP A 126 8.23 0.88 -1.94
C ASP A 126 7.75 0.26 -3.26
N LEU A 127 7.19 -0.96 -3.20
CA LEU A 127 6.56 -1.59 -4.36
C LEU A 127 5.38 -0.77 -4.87
N GLU A 128 4.48 -0.31 -3.98
CA GLU A 128 3.34 0.53 -4.38
C GLU A 128 3.76 1.88 -4.94
N LYS A 129 4.84 2.48 -4.43
CA LYS A 129 5.28 3.83 -4.83
C LYS A 129 5.65 3.91 -6.32
N GLN A 130 5.94 2.79 -6.96
CA GLN A 130 6.22 2.71 -8.40
C GLN A 130 4.97 2.96 -9.25
N TYR A 131 3.78 2.86 -8.65
CA TYR A 131 2.51 2.93 -9.35
C TYR A 131 1.70 4.19 -8.95
N PRO A 132 0.96 4.80 -9.89
CA PRO A 132 0.14 5.97 -9.59
C PRO A 132 -0.95 5.69 -8.55
N LYS A 133 -1.13 6.63 -7.61
CA LYS A 133 -2.27 6.69 -6.67
C LYS A 133 -2.43 5.48 -5.74
N THR A 134 -1.42 4.63 -5.61
CA THR A 134 -1.40 3.52 -4.65
C THR A 134 -0.63 3.92 -3.40
N SER A 135 -1.33 3.99 -2.26
CA SER A 135 -0.73 4.24 -0.94
C SER A 135 -1.47 3.48 0.15
N HIS A 136 -1.79 2.23 -0.12
CA HIS A 136 -2.57 1.37 0.77
C HIS A 136 -1.72 0.94 1.97
N TRP A 137 -0.48 0.51 1.73
CA TRP A 137 0.38 -0.04 2.78
C TRP A 137 1.01 1.00 3.71
N LYS A 138 0.97 2.29 3.33
CA LYS A 138 1.54 3.37 4.15
C LYS A 138 0.88 3.45 5.53
N LYS A 139 -0.44 3.29 5.60
CA LYS A 139 -1.20 3.29 6.87
C LYS A 139 -0.76 2.15 7.80
N LEU A 140 -0.43 0.99 7.23
CA LEU A 140 0.08 -0.15 7.99
C LEU A 140 1.47 0.15 8.58
N LEU A 141 2.38 0.72 7.77
CA LEU A 141 3.70 1.13 8.24
C LEU A 141 3.61 2.15 9.39
N ASP A 142 2.79 3.19 9.22
CA ASP A 142 2.60 4.24 10.22
C ASP A 142 2.05 3.66 11.54
N ALA A 143 1.12 2.70 11.46
CA ALA A 143 0.57 2.01 12.63
C ALA A 143 1.63 1.19 13.39
N ILE A 144 2.47 0.43 12.67
CA ILE A 144 3.57 -0.34 13.27
C ILE A 144 4.58 0.60 13.95
N ALA A 145 4.91 1.74 13.32
CA ALA A 145 5.82 2.74 13.88
C ALA A 145 5.26 3.37 15.17
N ALA A 146 3.95 3.65 15.21
CA ALA A 146 3.28 4.16 16.38
C ALA A 146 3.23 3.11 17.52
N MET A 147 3.01 1.83 17.21
CA MET A 147 3.10 0.75 18.22
C MET A 147 4.49 0.64 18.85
N LYS A 148 5.55 0.77 18.04
CA LYS A 148 6.93 0.80 18.54
C LYS A 148 7.14 1.96 19.53
N SER A 149 6.63 3.15 19.18
CA SER A 149 6.79 4.37 19.98
C SER A 149 5.99 4.36 21.29
N ASN A 150 4.96 3.52 21.42
CA ASN A 150 4.18 3.38 22.66
C ASN A 150 4.79 2.39 23.66
N LYS A 151 5.78 1.57 23.23
CA LYS A 151 6.43 0.57 24.10
C LYS A 151 7.77 1.03 24.68
N PHE A 152 8.27 2.20 24.26
CA PHE A 152 9.53 2.80 24.71
C PHE A 152 9.32 4.28 25.01
#